data_AF-A0A4P5S439-F1
#
_entry.id   AF-A0A4P5S439-F1
#
_cell.length_a   1.000
_cell.length_b   1.000
_cell.length_c   1.000
_cell.angle_alpha   90.00
_cell.angle_beta   90.00
_cell.angle_gamma   90.00
#
_symmetry.space_group_name_H-M   'P 1'
#
loop_
_entity.id
_entity.type
_entity.pdbx_description
1 polymer ?
#
loop_
_entity_poly.entity_id
_entity_poly.type
_entity_poly.pdbx_seq_one_letter_code
_entity_poly.pdbx_strand_id
1 'polypeptide(L)'
;MEDIVVEAKTSHGTFYLYFSSKQELFEVLAGEVVEELSTVADSCPDLSQDILVQEWLVRFEVVYEKRHAFLRTWTEAEIVSGEIGRLAEGIVTRFTQALTRRLEETPIGLAPRPAAVILISMVERLEYYVHGRAIDAKPLETIATLAGVISALVGTTTTSNGLNTRSERRAQARA
;
A
#
# COMPACT_ATOMS: atom_id res chain seq x y z
N MET A 1 -11.38 -5.36 28.27
CA MET A 1 -10.13 -5.08 29.00
C MET A 1 -9.75 -6.36 29.68
N GLU A 2 -10.71 -7.00 30.36
CA GLU A 2 -10.65 -8.41 30.78
C GLU A 2 -10.02 -9.32 29.72
N ASP A 3 -10.53 -9.33 28.49
CA ASP A 3 -9.97 -10.20 27.44
C ASP A 3 -8.48 -9.93 27.15
N ILE A 4 -8.07 -8.65 27.17
CA ILE A 4 -6.68 -8.24 26.89
C ILE A 4 -5.76 -8.71 28.03
N VAL A 5 -6.16 -8.50 29.29
CA VAL A 5 -5.32 -8.86 30.43
C VAL A 5 -5.25 -10.37 30.63
N VAL A 6 -6.33 -11.10 30.30
CA VAL A 6 -6.36 -12.56 30.29
C VAL A 6 -5.40 -13.10 29.23
N GLU A 7 -5.48 -12.61 28.00
CA GLU A 7 -4.61 -13.06 26.90
C GLU A 7 -3.14 -12.72 27.17
N ALA A 8 -2.86 -11.50 27.66
CA ALA A 8 -1.52 -11.08 28.05
C ALA A 8 -1.02 -11.69 29.37
N LYS A 9 -1.82 -12.57 30.01
CA LYS A 9 -1.52 -13.24 31.29
C LYS A 9 -1.08 -12.26 32.37
N THR A 10 -1.75 -11.12 32.45
CA THR A 10 -1.42 -9.99 33.31
C THR A 10 -2.64 -9.51 34.10
N SER A 11 -2.44 -8.52 34.98
CA SER A 11 -3.52 -7.93 35.77
C SER A 11 -4.00 -6.60 35.19
N HIS A 12 -5.19 -6.16 35.58
CA HIS A 12 -5.68 -4.80 35.31
C HIS A 12 -4.70 -3.73 35.81
N GLY A 13 -4.17 -3.90 37.02
CA GLY A 13 -3.19 -2.98 37.59
C GLY A 13 -1.92 -2.91 36.74
N THR A 14 -1.44 -4.06 36.26
CA THR A 14 -0.26 -4.13 35.39
C THR A 14 -0.51 -3.49 34.03
N PHE A 15 -1.69 -3.67 33.43
CA PHE A 15 -2.06 -2.97 32.20
C PHE A 15 -1.97 -1.45 32.37
N TYR A 16 -2.54 -0.92 33.45
CA TYR A 16 -2.54 0.51 33.73
C TYR A 16 -1.16 1.09 34.12
N LEU A 17 -0.14 0.25 34.34
CA LEU A 17 1.25 0.73 34.41
C LEU A 17 1.79 1.17 33.05
N TYR A 18 1.27 0.59 31.96
CA TYR A 18 1.76 0.84 30.60
C TYR A 18 0.79 1.67 29.77
N PHE A 19 -0.52 1.51 29.97
CA PHE A 19 -1.55 2.21 29.19
C PHE A 19 -2.65 2.74 30.09
N SER A 20 -2.88 4.04 30.07
CA SER A 20 -3.98 4.74 30.72
C SER A 20 -5.35 4.33 30.16
N SER A 21 -5.42 3.82 28.93
CA SER A 21 -6.68 3.37 28.31
C SER A 21 -6.45 2.36 27.18
N LYS A 22 -7.53 1.69 26.74
CA LYS A 22 -7.50 0.88 25.51
C LYS A 22 -7.21 1.73 24.27
N GLN A 23 -7.62 2.99 24.29
CA GLN A 23 -7.41 3.94 23.20
C GLN A 23 -5.91 4.22 23.02
N GLU A 24 -5.19 4.43 24.12
CA GLU A 24 -3.73 4.60 24.10
C GLU A 24 -2.99 3.36 23.59
N LEU A 25 -3.41 2.15 24.01
CA LEU A 25 -2.88 0.91 23.44
C LEU A 25 -3.10 0.86 21.92
N PHE A 26 -4.28 1.25 21.44
CA PHE A 26 -4.59 1.27 20.02
C PHE A 26 -3.75 2.31 19.26
N GLU A 27 -3.50 3.48 19.84
CA GLU A 27 -2.64 4.53 19.28
C GLU A 27 -1.18 4.07 19.18
N VAL A 28 -0.68 3.35 20.18
CA VAL A 28 0.68 2.75 20.14
C VAL A 28 0.78 1.73 19.01
N LEU A 29 -0.20 0.82 18.90
CA LEU A 29 -0.25 -0.15 17.81
C LEU A 29 -0.37 0.54 16.44
N ALA A 30 -1.13 1.63 16.35
CA ALA A 30 -1.23 2.44 15.14
C ALA A 30 0.11 2.99 14.72
N GLY A 31 0.88 3.53 15.66
CA GLY A 31 2.22 4.06 15.43
C GLY A 31 3.17 3.02 14.84
N GLU A 32 3.18 1.80 15.39
CA GLU A 32 3.99 0.70 14.86
C GLU A 32 3.61 0.34 13.41
N VAL A 33 2.32 0.23 13.12
CA VAL A 33 1.82 -0.09 11.77
C VAL A 33 2.16 1.02 10.79
N VAL A 34 2.05 2.28 11.21
CA VAL A 34 2.41 3.46 10.40
C VAL A 34 3.90 3.47 10.08
N GLU A 35 4.77 3.10 11.03
CA GLU A 35 6.21 3.02 10.80
C GLU A 35 6.55 1.90 9.80
N GLU A 36 5.97 0.71 9.97
CA GLU A 36 6.15 -0.43 9.06
C GLU A 36 5.67 -0.06 7.64
N LEU A 37 4.46 0.51 7.49
CA LEU A 37 3.91 0.93 6.20
C LEU A 37 4.65 2.12 5.59
N SER A 38 5.15 3.06 6.39
CA SER A 38 5.94 4.19 5.90
C SER A 38 7.24 3.71 5.27
N THR A 39 7.89 2.73 5.91
CA THR A 39 9.10 2.09 5.37
C THR A 39 8.81 1.42 4.03
N VAL A 40 7.67 0.75 3.90
CA VAL A 40 7.24 0.18 2.62
C VAL A 40 7.04 1.28 1.58
N ALA A 41 6.28 2.33 1.89
CA ALA A 41 6.03 3.45 0.98
C ALA A 41 7.32 4.11 0.48
N ASP A 42 8.28 4.36 1.37
CA ASP A 42 9.57 4.98 1.03
C ASP A 42 10.44 4.09 0.16
N SER A 43 10.26 2.77 0.23
CA SER A 43 10.97 1.78 -0.58
C SER A 43 10.34 1.53 -1.96
N CYS A 44 9.38 2.35 -2.38
CA CYS A 44 8.69 2.19 -3.67
C CYS A 44 9.71 2.14 -4.82
N PRO A 45 9.79 1.03 -5.58
CA PRO A 45 10.81 0.84 -6.60
C PRO A 45 10.47 1.59 -7.89
N ASP A 46 11.38 1.53 -8.86
CA ASP A 46 11.04 1.86 -10.25
C ASP A 46 9.95 0.89 -10.76
N LEU A 47 8.81 1.45 -11.17
CA LEU A 47 7.63 0.67 -11.59
C LEU A 47 7.83 -0.06 -12.93
N SER A 48 8.91 0.21 -13.66
CA SER A 48 9.30 -0.55 -14.85
C SER A 48 10.01 -1.88 -14.53
N GLN A 49 10.38 -2.10 -13.27
CA GLN A 49 11.11 -3.27 -12.82
C GLN A 49 10.15 -4.27 -12.16
N ASP A 50 9.51 -5.13 -12.96
CA ASP A 50 8.47 -6.07 -12.53
C ASP A 50 8.83 -6.87 -11.27
N ILE A 51 10.06 -7.40 -11.21
CA ILE A 51 10.55 -8.19 -10.07
C ILE A 51 10.59 -7.33 -8.80
N LEU A 52 11.09 -6.10 -8.88
CA LEU A 52 11.19 -5.21 -7.72
C LEU A 52 9.81 -4.75 -7.25
N VAL A 53 8.88 -4.52 -8.18
CA VAL A 53 7.47 -4.21 -7.87
C VAL A 53 6.83 -5.38 -7.14
N GLN A 54 7.03 -6.61 -7.60
CA GLN A 54 6.51 -7.80 -6.95
C GLN A 54 7.09 -7.96 -5.53
N GLU A 55 8.40 -7.80 -5.36
CA GLU A 55 9.04 -7.83 -4.03
C GLU A 55 8.51 -6.74 -3.09
N TRP A 56 8.25 -5.54 -3.62
CA TRP A 56 7.68 -4.43 -2.86
C TRP A 56 6.24 -4.72 -2.40
N LEU A 57 5.40 -5.28 -3.28
CA LEU A 57 4.06 -5.73 -2.93
C LEU A 57 4.07 -6.87 -1.92
N VAL A 58 5.03 -7.79 -1.99
CA VAL A 58 5.22 -8.83 -0.95
C VAL A 58 5.55 -8.19 0.40
N ARG A 59 6.40 -7.15 0.45
CA ARG A 59 6.69 -6.44 1.72
C ARG A 59 5.45 -5.76 2.28
N PHE A 60 4.64 -5.15 1.41
CA PHE A 60 3.35 -4.59 1.81
C PHE A 60 2.45 -5.66 2.42
N GLU A 61 2.33 -6.81 1.75
CA GLU A 61 1.50 -7.93 2.20
C GLU A 61 1.95 -8.51 3.54
N VAL A 62 3.26 -8.66 3.76
CA VAL A 62 3.79 -9.14 5.05
C VAL A 62 3.34 -8.24 6.22
N VAL A 63 3.27 -6.92 6.00
CA VAL A 63 2.75 -5.98 7.01
C VAL A 63 1.24 -6.19 7.20
N TYR A 64 0.49 -6.32 6.11
CA TYR A 64 -0.96 -6.53 6.14
C TYR A 64 -1.35 -7.84 6.83
N GLU A 65 -0.73 -8.97 6.47
CA GLU A 65 -1.00 -10.28 7.07
C GLU A 65 -0.77 -10.25 8.60
N LYS A 66 0.38 -9.72 9.02
CA LYS A 66 0.77 -9.60 10.44
C LYS A 66 -0.19 -8.71 11.23
N ARG A 67 -0.74 -7.66 10.59
CA ARG A 67 -1.51 -6.60 11.26
C ARG A 67 -3.00 -6.60 10.85
N HIS A 68 -3.49 -7.64 10.16
CA HIS A 68 -4.80 -7.64 9.50
C HIS A 68 -5.96 -7.35 10.44
N ALA A 69 -5.97 -7.91 11.66
CA ALA A 69 -7.05 -7.68 12.62
C ALA A 69 -7.12 -6.21 13.05
N PHE A 70 -5.97 -5.57 13.21
CA PHE A 70 -5.86 -4.15 13.51
C PHE A 70 -6.31 -3.31 12.31
N LEU A 71 -5.76 -3.57 11.12
CA LEU A 71 -6.08 -2.83 9.88
C LEU A 71 -7.57 -2.98 9.48
N ARG A 72 -8.17 -4.14 9.74
CA ARG A 72 -9.60 -4.35 9.55
C ARG A 72 -10.41 -3.49 10.52
N THR A 73 -10.09 -3.54 11.81
CA THR A 73 -10.74 -2.71 12.82
C THR A 73 -10.61 -1.23 12.48
N TRP A 74 -9.42 -0.82 12.04
CA TRP A 74 -9.13 0.53 11.56
C TRP A 74 -10.01 0.95 10.39
N THR A 75 -10.19 0.07 9.40
CA THR A 75 -10.98 0.32 8.20
C THR A 75 -12.49 0.35 8.48
N GLU A 76 -12.98 -0.60 9.30
CA GLU A 76 -14.39 -0.75 9.63
C GLU A 76 -14.89 0.31 10.63
N ALA A 77 -14.02 0.79 11.52
CA ALA A 77 -14.42 1.67 12.60
C ALA A 77 -14.72 3.12 12.16
N GLU A 78 -14.65 3.44 10.85
CA GLU A 78 -14.81 4.82 10.31
C GLU A 78 -14.21 5.84 11.30
N ILE A 79 -12.96 5.65 11.72
CA ILE A 79 -12.34 6.54 12.71
C ILE A 79 -11.95 7.84 12.00
N VAL A 80 -12.95 8.68 11.75
CA VAL A 80 -12.85 9.94 11.01
C VAL A 80 -12.46 11.10 11.93
N SER A 81 -12.23 10.87 13.23
CA SER A 81 -11.79 11.93 14.14
C SER A 81 -10.72 11.45 15.12
N GLY A 82 -9.68 12.27 15.31
CA GLY A 82 -8.63 12.04 16.30
C GLY A 82 -7.25 11.81 15.68
N GLU A 83 -6.32 11.27 16.47
CA GLU A 83 -4.94 11.01 16.08
C GLU A 83 -4.81 9.89 15.04
N ILE A 84 -5.58 8.83 15.24
CA ILE A 84 -5.69 7.67 14.34
C ILE A 84 -6.07 8.11 12.92
N GLY A 85 -7.09 8.96 12.76
CA GLY A 85 -7.48 9.47 11.45
C GLY A 85 -6.35 10.23 10.74
N ARG A 86 -5.57 11.04 11.48
CA ARG A 86 -4.40 11.75 10.93
C ARG A 86 -3.29 10.80 10.51
N LEU A 87 -3.07 9.74 11.26
CA LEU A 87 -2.10 8.68 10.91
C LEU A 87 -2.52 7.97 9.61
N ALA A 88 -3.82 7.70 9.43
CA ALA A 88 -4.36 7.09 8.20
C ALA A 88 -4.12 8.00 6.99
N GLU A 89 -4.50 9.27 7.11
CA GLU A 89 -4.30 10.26 6.06
C GLU A 89 -2.82 10.43 5.70
N GLY A 90 -1.95 10.41 6.72
CA GLY A 90 -0.50 10.45 6.56
C GLY A 90 0.03 9.28 5.72
N ILE A 91 -0.44 8.05 5.97
CA ILE A 91 0.03 6.88 5.23
C ILE A 91 -0.42 6.90 3.76
N VAL A 92 -1.69 7.20 3.51
CA VAL A 92 -2.24 7.31 2.15
C VAL A 92 -1.51 8.41 1.38
N THR A 93 -1.26 9.55 2.03
CA THR A 93 -0.49 10.65 1.44
C THR A 93 0.92 10.21 1.08
N ARG A 94 1.60 9.47 1.96
CA ARG A 94 2.98 9.01 1.75
C ARG A 94 3.08 8.03 0.59
N PHE A 95 2.20 7.02 0.53
CA PHE A 95 2.13 6.09 -0.61
C PHE A 95 1.82 6.83 -1.91
N THR A 96 0.83 7.73 -1.89
CA THR A 96 0.46 8.53 -3.07
C THR A 96 1.65 9.35 -3.57
N GLN A 97 2.40 9.99 -2.68
CA GLN A 97 3.60 10.76 -3.04
C GLN A 97 4.73 9.87 -3.59
N ALA A 98 4.98 8.70 -3.00
CA ALA A 98 5.97 7.76 -3.48
C ALA A 98 5.65 7.27 -4.90
N LEU A 99 4.41 6.81 -5.13
CA LEU A 99 3.94 6.35 -6.43
C LEU A 99 3.89 7.48 -7.46
N THR A 100 3.44 8.68 -7.08
CA THR A 100 3.42 9.85 -7.98
C THR A 100 4.82 10.15 -8.52
N ARG A 101 5.83 10.18 -7.65
CA ARG A 101 7.23 10.39 -8.06
C ARG A 101 7.69 9.34 -9.08
N ARG A 102 7.37 8.07 -8.86
CA ARG A 102 7.73 7.00 -9.81
C ARG A 102 7.00 7.10 -11.15
N LEU A 103 5.74 7.53 -11.14
CA LEU A 103 4.95 7.73 -12.34
C LEU A 103 5.35 8.99 -13.12
N GLU A 104 5.97 9.97 -12.46
CA GLU A 104 6.62 11.11 -13.11
C GLU A 104 7.94 10.71 -13.79
N GLU A 105 8.71 9.82 -13.17
CA GLU A 105 9.95 9.25 -13.73
C GLU A 105 9.66 8.34 -14.95
N THR A 106 8.54 7.60 -14.92
CA THR A 106 8.13 6.69 -15.98
C THR A 106 6.71 7.04 -16.46
N PRO A 107 6.55 8.00 -17.39
CA PRO A 107 5.24 8.45 -17.84
C PRO A 107 4.45 7.35 -18.55
N ILE A 108 3.24 7.09 -18.07
CA ILE A 108 2.34 6.04 -18.57
C ILE A 108 1.13 6.59 -19.37
N GLY A 109 1.20 7.84 -19.83
CA GLY A 109 0.09 8.49 -20.53
C GLY A 109 -1.14 8.80 -19.64
N LEU A 110 -1.02 8.62 -18.33
CA LEU A 110 -2.01 8.99 -17.32
C LEU A 110 -1.45 10.10 -16.42
N ALA A 111 -2.34 10.89 -15.82
CA ALA A 111 -1.96 11.87 -14.81
C ALA A 111 -1.35 11.13 -13.59
N PRO A 112 -0.10 11.42 -13.19
CA PRO A 112 0.63 10.64 -12.18
C PRO A 112 -0.10 10.52 -10.84
N ARG A 113 -0.61 11.63 -10.30
CA ARG A 113 -1.26 11.65 -8.98
C ARG A 113 -2.58 10.88 -8.94
N PRO A 114 -3.55 11.08 -9.87
CA PRO A 114 -4.73 10.22 -9.94
C PRO A 114 -4.40 8.73 -10.12
N ALA A 115 -3.42 8.40 -10.96
CA ALA A 115 -2.99 7.02 -11.16
C ALA A 115 -2.41 6.42 -9.86
N ALA A 116 -1.59 7.17 -9.13
CA ALA A 116 -1.06 6.76 -7.82
C ALA A 116 -2.18 6.45 -6.81
N VAL A 117 -3.19 7.32 -6.72
CA VAL A 117 -4.35 7.11 -5.83
C VAL A 117 -5.13 5.85 -6.22
N ILE A 118 -5.36 5.62 -7.51
CA ILE A 118 -6.05 4.42 -8.00
C ILE A 118 -5.24 3.16 -7.65
N LEU A 119 -3.93 3.16 -7.90
CA LEU A 119 -3.06 2.02 -7.62
C LEU A 119 -3.07 1.65 -6.14
N ILE A 120 -2.86 2.61 -5.23
CA ILE A 120 -2.89 2.33 -3.79
C ILE A 120 -4.29 1.88 -3.34
N SER A 121 -5.35 2.47 -3.88
CA SER A 121 -6.73 2.05 -3.58
C SER A 121 -6.99 0.61 -4.01
N MET A 122 -6.42 0.16 -5.14
CA MET A 122 -6.53 -1.23 -5.59
C MET A 122 -5.80 -2.17 -4.63
N VAL A 123 -4.60 -1.81 -4.17
CA VAL A 123 -3.83 -2.62 -3.22
C VAL A 123 -4.59 -2.75 -1.90
N GLU A 124 -4.99 -1.63 -1.28
CA GLU A 124 -5.70 -1.63 0.00
C GLU A 124 -7.01 -2.41 -0.06
N ARG A 125 -7.78 -2.22 -1.14
CA ARG A 125 -9.08 -2.89 -1.31
C ARG A 125 -8.91 -4.40 -1.49
N LEU A 126 -7.88 -4.82 -2.20
CA LEU A 126 -7.59 -6.22 -2.45
C LEU A 126 -7.20 -6.93 -1.15
N GLU A 127 -6.35 -6.30 -0.34
CA GLU A 127 -5.96 -6.88 0.95
C GLU A 127 -7.12 -7.00 1.92
N TYR A 128 -8.02 -6.01 1.93
CA TYR A 128 -9.24 -6.08 2.71
C TYR A 128 -10.11 -7.31 2.35
N TYR A 129 -10.23 -7.64 1.07
CA TYR A 129 -11.06 -8.78 0.63
C TYR A 129 -10.39 -10.14 0.85
N VAL A 130 -9.07 -10.24 0.62
CA VAL A 130 -8.31 -11.48 0.84
C VAL A 130 -8.29 -11.84 2.33
N HIS A 131 -7.94 -10.88 3.19
CA HIS A 131 -7.89 -11.11 4.64
C HIS A 131 -9.27 -11.17 5.29
N GLY A 132 -10.26 -10.50 4.69
CA GLY A 132 -11.68 -10.65 5.06
C GLY A 132 -12.27 -12.02 4.69
N ARG A 133 -11.53 -12.87 3.95
CA ARG A 133 -11.97 -14.15 3.39
C ARG A 133 -13.23 -14.03 2.51
N ALA A 134 -13.47 -12.84 1.96
CA ALA A 134 -14.57 -12.59 1.04
C ALA A 134 -14.29 -13.19 -0.34
N ILE A 135 -13.01 -13.39 -0.66
CA ILE A 135 -12.52 -13.99 -1.89
C ILE A 135 -11.54 -15.10 -1.51
N ASP A 136 -11.71 -16.30 -2.08
CA ASP A 136 -10.74 -17.38 -1.98
C ASP A 136 -9.66 -17.17 -3.06
N ALA A 137 -8.71 -16.29 -2.76
CA ALA A 137 -7.55 -16.00 -3.61
C ALA A 137 -6.27 -16.18 -2.82
N LYS A 138 -5.28 -16.85 -3.41
CA LYS A 138 -3.98 -17.03 -2.75
C LYS A 138 -3.21 -15.70 -2.78
N PRO A 139 -2.67 -15.22 -1.66
CA PRO A 139 -1.95 -13.94 -1.59
C PRO A 139 -0.91 -13.72 -2.70
N LEU A 140 -0.10 -14.75 -3.00
CA LEU A 140 0.93 -14.66 -4.03
C LEU A 140 0.37 -14.54 -5.45
N GLU A 141 -0.74 -15.21 -5.76
CA GLU A 141 -1.40 -15.10 -7.08
C GLU A 141 -2.01 -13.70 -7.26
N THR A 142 -2.58 -13.17 -6.18
CA THR A 142 -3.12 -11.82 -6.07
C THR A 142 -2.04 -10.75 -6.28
N ILE A 143 -0.92 -10.85 -5.56
CA ILE A 143 0.24 -9.97 -5.72
C ILE A 143 0.79 -10.02 -7.15
N ALA A 144 0.97 -11.22 -7.71
CA ALA A 144 1.48 -11.38 -9.06
C ALA A 144 0.54 -10.73 -10.10
N THR A 145 -0.77 -10.85 -9.89
CA THR A 145 -1.78 -10.21 -10.76
C THR A 145 -1.70 -8.69 -10.68
N LEU A 146 -1.61 -8.12 -9.47
CA LEU A 146 -1.49 -6.68 -9.26
C LEU A 146 -0.19 -6.12 -9.84
N ALA A 147 0.94 -6.82 -9.64
CA ALA A 147 2.21 -6.49 -10.29
C ALA A 147 2.05 -6.47 -11.82
N GLY A 148 1.42 -7.49 -12.41
CA GLY A 148 1.14 -7.55 -13.84
C GLY A 148 0.26 -6.40 -14.35
N VAL A 149 -0.71 -5.93 -13.56
CA VAL A 149 -1.52 -4.73 -13.90
C VAL A 149 -0.65 -3.47 -13.93
N ILE A 150 0.22 -3.29 -12.94
CA ILE A 150 1.18 -2.15 -12.90
C ILE A 150 2.11 -2.22 -14.11
N SER A 151 2.68 -3.39 -14.39
CA SER A 151 3.56 -3.63 -15.53
C SER A 151 2.86 -3.37 -16.87
N ALA A 152 1.59 -3.76 -17.01
CA ALA A 152 0.81 -3.49 -18.22
C ALA A 152 0.57 -1.99 -18.42
N LEU A 153 0.27 -1.25 -17.35
CA LEU A 153 0.12 0.21 -17.40
C LEU A 153 1.43 0.90 -17.82
N VAL A 154 2.57 0.42 -17.31
CA VAL A 154 3.89 0.96 -17.64
C VAL A 154 4.36 0.55 -19.06
N GLY A 155 4.20 -0.72 -19.42
CA GLY A 155 4.72 -1.32 -20.65
C GLY A 155 3.94 -0.98 -21.93
N THR A 156 2.62 -0.75 -21.82
CA THR A 156 1.79 -0.30 -22.96
C THR A 156 2.23 1.07 -23.49
N THR A 157 2.74 1.93 -22.61
CA THR A 157 3.17 3.29 -22.98
C THR A 157 4.61 3.32 -23.52
N THR A 158 5.53 2.55 -22.94
CA THR A 158 6.91 2.42 -23.45
C THR A 158 6.94 1.90 -24.89
N THR A 159 6.08 0.94 -25.21
CA THR A 159 5.95 0.39 -26.56
C THR A 159 5.35 1.40 -27.54
N SER A 160 4.36 2.19 -27.12
CA SER A 160 3.77 3.27 -27.92
C SER A 160 4.78 4.38 -28.24
N ASN A 161 5.56 4.81 -27.24
CA ASN A 161 6.56 5.88 -27.40
C ASN A 161 7.78 5.42 -28.24
N GLY A 162 8.17 4.14 -28.12
CA GLY A 162 9.22 3.53 -28.93
C GLY A 162 8.86 3.35 -30.41
N LEU A 163 7.57 3.14 -30.74
CA LEU A 163 7.08 3.09 -32.12
C LEU A 163 7.01 4.48 -32.76
N ASN A 164 6.58 5.49 -31.99
CA ASN A 164 6.44 6.86 -32.49
C ASN A 164 7.81 7.47 -32.86
N THR A 165 8.79 7.38 -31.95
CA THR A 165 10.17 7.84 -32.19
C THR A 165 10.89 7.14 -33.35
N ARG A 166 10.59 5.85 -33.59
CA ARG A 166 11.17 5.09 -34.72
C ARG A 166 10.54 5.50 -36.07
N SER A 167 9.28 5.93 -36.06
CA SER A 167 8.58 6.44 -37.24
C SER A 167 9.09 7.83 -37.65
N GLU A 168 9.31 8.72 -36.68
CA GLU A 168 9.86 10.07 -36.90
C GLU A 168 11.29 10.02 -37.47
N ARG A 169 12.16 9.15 -36.92
CA ARG A 169 13.52 8.95 -37.46
C ARG A 169 13.54 8.40 -38.89
N ARG A 170 12.56 7.56 -39.25
CA ARG A 170 12.42 7.04 -40.62
C ARG A 170 11.90 8.09 -41.61
N ALA A 171 11.09 9.04 -41.14
CA ALA A 171 10.62 10.16 -41.95
C ALA A 171 11.74 11.18 -42.20
N GLN A 172 12.57 11.48 -41.20
CA GLN A 172 13.73 12.37 -41.34
C GLN A 172 14.87 11.80 -42.19
N ALA A 173 15.05 10.48 -42.25
CA ALA A 173 16.07 9.85 -43.10
C ALA A 173 15.69 9.75 -44.59
N ARG A 174 14.48 10.21 -44.98
CA ARG A 174 13.97 10.19 -46.36
C ARG A 174 13.82 11.59 -46.98
N ALA A 175 14.19 12.65 -46.25
CA ALA A 175 14.29 14.03 -46.73
C ALA A 175 15.75 14.38 -47.01
#